data_AF-A0A2M7XLS6-F1
#
_entry.id   AF-A0A2M7XLS6-F1
#
_cell.length_a   1.000
_cell.length_b   1.000
_cell.length_c   1.000
_cell.angle_alpha   90.00
_cell.angle_beta   90.00
_cell.angle_gamma   90.00
#
_symmetry.space_group_name_H-M   'P 1'
#
loop_
_entity.id
_entity.type
_entity.pdbx_description
1 polymer ?
#
loop_
_entity_poly.entity_id
_entity_poly.type
_entity_poly.pdbx_seq_one_letter_code
_entity_poly.pdbx_strand_id
1 'polypeptide(L)'
;MILTVELELKKDNQQKIKQKIKENLAKREAQPKEPSAGSIFINPKPKSAGSLIEACGLKGKRIGGAQISGGHANFIINLGGAKATDVLELIALAQKMVKEKFKITLQPEIIILDENGKQIHY
;
A
#
# COMPACT_ATOMS: atom_id res chain seq x y z
N MET A 1 12.80 -15.99 -13.09
CA MET A 1 12.75 -14.79 -13.95
C MET A 1 11.63 -14.98 -14.95
N ILE A 2 10.72 -14.01 -15.08
CA ILE A 2 9.66 -14.05 -16.08
C ILE A 2 10.22 -13.44 -17.37
N LEU A 3 10.08 -14.14 -18.50
CA LEU A 3 10.59 -13.70 -19.80
C LEU A 3 9.48 -13.12 -20.70
N THR A 4 8.29 -13.72 -20.65
CA THR A 4 7.13 -13.30 -21.46
C THR A 4 5.84 -13.55 -20.69
N VAL A 5 4.83 -12.72 -20.94
CA VAL A 5 3.44 -12.93 -20.52
C VAL A 5 2.54 -12.73 -21.74
N GLU A 6 1.71 -13.72 -22.05
CA GLU A 6 0.63 -13.60 -23.04
C GLU A 6 -0.71 -13.46 -22.31
N LEU A 7 -1.51 -12.47 -22.72
CA LEU A 7 -2.80 -12.16 -22.11
C LEU A 7 -3.91 -12.32 -23.14
N GLU A 8 -4.88 -13.19 -22.86
CA GLU A 8 -6.10 -13.30 -23.65
C GLU A 8 -7.13 -12.26 -23.18
N LEU A 9 -7.59 -11.42 -24.11
CA LEU A 9 -8.55 -10.35 -23.83
C LEU A 9 -9.86 -10.55 -24.61
N LYS A 10 -10.94 -9.97 -24.10
CA LYS A 10 -12.25 -9.97 -24.77
C LYS A 10 -12.47 -8.66 -25.52
N LYS A 11 -12.88 -8.75 -26.79
CA LYS A 11 -13.33 -7.60 -27.58
C LYS A 11 -14.61 -7.02 -26.95
N ASP A 12 -14.70 -5.70 -26.91
CA ASP A 12 -15.86 -4.97 -26.42
C ASP A 12 -15.95 -3.61 -27.14
N ASN A 13 -17.01 -2.85 -26.89
CA ASN A 13 -17.24 -1.53 -27.44
C ASN A 13 -16.13 -0.55 -27.03
N GLN A 14 -15.52 0.12 -28.02
CA GLN A 14 -14.41 1.04 -27.82
C GLN A 14 -14.72 2.19 -26.86
N GLN A 15 -15.93 2.76 -26.91
CA GLN A 15 -16.32 3.87 -26.04
C GLN A 15 -16.44 3.41 -24.59
N LYS A 16 -17.03 2.24 -24.35
CA LYS A 16 -17.11 1.63 -23.00
C LYS A 16 -15.73 1.35 -22.42
N ILE A 17 -14.81 0.82 -23.24
CA ILE A 17 -13.42 0.57 -22.81
C ILE A 17 -12.74 1.88 -22.43
N LYS A 18 -12.81 2.92 -23.29
CA LYS A 18 -12.23 4.24 -23.00
C LYS A 18 -12.79 4.86 -21.73
N GLN A 19 -14.10 4.76 -21.52
CA GLN A 19 -14.75 5.27 -20.32
C GLN A 19 -14.24 4.56 -19.06
N LYS A 20 -14.13 3.22 -19.08
CA LYS A 20 -13.61 2.44 -17.96
C LYS A 20 -12.13 2.75 -17.66
N ILE A 21 -11.32 3.00 -18.68
CA ILE A 21 -9.93 3.47 -18.51
C ILE A 21 -9.93 4.82 -17.79
N LYS A 22 -10.73 5.78 -18.25
CA LYS A 22 -10.83 7.11 -17.64
C LYS A 22 -11.25 7.06 -16.17
N GLU A 23 -12.25 6.24 -15.85
CA GLU A 23 -12.72 6.04 -14.48
C GLU A 23 -11.64 5.43 -13.58
N ASN A 24 -10.89 4.43 -14.08
CA ASN A 24 -9.80 3.81 -13.33
C ASN A 24 -8.64 4.80 -13.10
N LEU A 25 -8.31 5.62 -14.09
CA LEU A 25 -7.30 6.67 -13.93
C LEU A 25 -7.73 7.72 -12.91
N ALA A 26 -8.98 8.19 -12.98
CA ALA A 26 -9.51 9.14 -12.00
C ALA A 26 -9.47 8.60 -10.56
N LYS A 27 -9.73 7.29 -10.36
CA LYS A 27 -9.59 6.65 -9.05
C LYS A 27 -8.14 6.59 -8.56
N ARG A 28 -7.18 6.46 -9.47
CA ARG A 28 -5.74 6.44 -9.14
C ARG A 28 -5.20 7.82 -8.77
N GLU A 29 -5.82 8.91 -9.23
CA GLU A 29 -5.42 10.27 -8.82
C GLU A 29 -5.51 10.51 -7.32
N ALA A 30 -6.36 9.76 -6.60
CA ALA A 30 -6.45 9.82 -5.14
C ALA A 30 -5.31 9.07 -4.42
N GLN A 31 -4.48 8.31 -5.15
CA GLN A 31 -3.33 7.62 -4.58
C GLN A 31 -2.12 8.55 -4.47
N PRO A 32 -1.20 8.31 -3.53
CA PRO A 32 -0.01 9.14 -3.36
C PRO A 32 0.88 9.08 -4.60
N LYS A 33 1.45 10.23 -4.99
CA LYS A 33 2.33 10.36 -6.16
C LYS A 33 3.81 10.30 -5.78
N GLU A 34 4.10 10.43 -4.49
CA GLU A 34 5.43 10.29 -3.91
C GLU A 34 5.94 8.85 -4.02
N PRO A 35 7.27 8.64 -4.04
CA PRO A 35 7.83 7.29 -4.13
C PRO A 35 7.31 6.39 -3.00
N SER A 36 6.74 5.24 -3.37
CA SER A 36 6.17 4.26 -2.43
C SER A 36 6.20 2.86 -3.04
N ALA A 37 5.96 1.85 -2.20
CA ALA A 37 5.83 0.45 -2.62
C ALA A 37 4.37 0.05 -2.95
N GLY A 38 3.46 1.02 -3.07
CA GLY A 38 2.03 0.76 -3.21
C GLY A 38 1.33 0.51 -1.86
N SER A 39 0.26 -0.30 -1.90
CA SER A 39 -0.44 -0.75 -0.70
C SER A 39 0.49 -1.59 0.18
N ILE A 40 0.59 -1.22 1.45
CA ILE A 40 1.44 -1.92 2.42
C ILE A 40 0.77 -3.20 2.92
N PHE A 41 -0.54 -3.17 3.16
CA PHE A 41 -1.29 -4.29 3.73
C PHE A 41 -2.43 -4.75 2.83
N ILE A 42 -2.70 -6.05 2.88
CA ILE A 42 -3.90 -6.67 2.31
C ILE A 42 -5.13 -6.15 3.09
N ASN A 43 -6.23 -5.91 2.39
CA ASN A 43 -7.48 -5.49 3.03
C ASN A 43 -8.15 -6.64 3.82
N PRO A 44 -8.33 -6.51 5.15
CA PRO A 44 -9.06 -7.51 5.94
C PRO A 44 -10.57 -7.38 5.70
N LYS A 45 -11.18 -8.33 4.98
CA LYS A 45 -12.62 -8.27 4.67
C LYS A 45 -13.48 -8.32 5.94
N PRO A 46 -14.58 -7.54 6.03
CA PRO A 46 -15.14 -6.63 5.02
C PRO A 46 -14.56 -5.19 5.06
N LYS A 47 -13.52 -4.95 5.85
CA LYS A 47 -12.92 -3.62 6.05
C LYS A 47 -11.77 -3.36 5.07
N SER A 48 -11.30 -2.11 5.05
CA SER A 48 -10.06 -1.74 4.33
C SER A 48 -8.94 -1.45 5.31
N ALA A 49 -7.72 -1.85 4.97
CA ALA A 49 -6.55 -1.57 5.80
C ALA A 49 -6.33 -0.06 5.96
N GLY A 50 -6.50 0.70 4.87
CA GLY A 50 -6.39 2.15 4.89
C GLY A 50 -7.35 2.82 5.87
N SER A 51 -8.63 2.41 5.92
CA SER A 51 -9.60 3.01 6.86
C SER A 51 -9.33 2.63 8.31
N LEU A 52 -8.84 1.41 8.57
CA LEU A 52 -8.41 0.99 9.90
C LEU A 52 -7.21 1.81 10.41
N ILE A 53 -6.19 1.98 9.56
CA ILE A 53 -4.99 2.75 9.89
C ILE A 53 -5.33 4.23 10.10
N GLU A 54 -6.19 4.80 9.24
CA GLU A 54 -6.68 6.17 9.39
C GLU A 54 -7.47 6.35 10.68
N ALA A 55 -8.35 5.41 11.03
CA ALA A 55 -9.10 5.46 12.28
C ALA A 55 -8.21 5.29 13.53
N CYS A 56 -6.98 4.78 13.39
CA CYS A 56 -5.94 4.82 14.42
C CYS A 56 -5.20 6.17 14.50
N GLY A 57 -5.55 7.15 13.67
CA GLY A 57 -4.94 8.48 13.66
C GLY A 57 -3.53 8.51 13.05
N LEU A 58 -3.20 7.54 12.19
CA LEU A 58 -1.83 7.36 11.69
C LEU A 58 -1.53 8.07 10.36
N LYS A 59 -2.52 8.70 9.71
CA LYS A 59 -2.26 9.53 8.52
C LYS A 59 -1.26 10.64 8.85
N GLY A 60 -0.26 10.81 7.99
CA GLY A 60 0.81 11.79 8.18
C GLY A 60 1.86 11.41 9.23
N LYS A 61 1.71 10.26 9.93
CA LYS A 61 2.72 9.80 10.90
C LYS A 61 4.03 9.54 10.18
N ARG A 62 5.10 10.16 10.69
CA ARG A 62 6.45 10.12 10.11
C ARG A 62 7.44 9.45 11.07
N ILE A 63 8.35 8.67 10.51
CA ILE A 63 9.55 8.13 11.16
C ILE A 63 10.69 8.29 10.16
N GLY A 64 11.79 8.94 10.56
CA GLY A 64 12.92 9.23 9.67
C GLY A 64 12.49 9.92 8.36
N GLY A 65 12.85 9.31 7.22
CA GLY A 65 12.47 9.78 5.89
C GLY A 65 11.12 9.22 5.38
N ALA A 66 10.50 8.29 6.09
CA ALA A 66 9.25 7.65 5.69
C ALA A 66 8.02 8.26 6.39
N GLN A 67 6.88 8.25 5.71
CA GLN A 67 5.61 8.73 6.26
C GLN A 67 4.43 7.88 5.79
N ILE A 68 3.47 7.59 6.67
CA ILE A 68 2.15 7.10 6.24
C ILE A 68 1.44 8.24 5.51
N SER A 69 1.12 8.05 4.23
CA SER A 69 0.58 9.13 3.40
C SER A 69 -0.68 9.76 3.98
N GLY A 70 -0.74 11.09 3.95
CA GLY A 70 -1.94 11.84 4.31
C GLY A 70 -3.11 11.61 3.33
N GLY A 71 -2.80 11.32 2.05
CA GLY A 71 -3.80 11.03 1.04
C GLY A 71 -4.41 9.65 1.19
N HIS A 72 -3.58 8.62 1.43
CA HIS A 72 -4.03 7.23 1.55
C HIS A 72 -3.27 6.47 2.64
N ALA A 73 -3.94 6.14 3.76
CA ALA A 73 -3.27 5.57 4.94
C ALA A 73 -2.67 4.16 4.76
N ASN A 74 -3.06 3.42 3.72
CA ASN A 74 -2.42 2.12 3.39
C ASN A 74 -1.11 2.27 2.60
N PHE A 75 -0.60 3.48 2.40
CA PHE A 75 0.64 3.74 1.67
C PHE A 75 1.65 4.38 2.61
N ILE A 76 2.88 3.90 2.55
CA ILE A 76 4.04 4.57 3.15
C ILE A 76 4.83 5.21 2.02
N ILE A 77 4.99 6.53 2.09
CA ILE A 77 5.71 7.34 1.13
C ILE A 77 7.10 7.69 1.65
N ASN A 78 8.05 7.77 0.72
CA ASN A 78 9.41 8.24 0.97
C ASN A 78 9.47 9.75 0.66
N LEU A 79 9.71 10.55 1.70
CA LEU A 79 9.86 12.01 1.59
C LEU A 79 11.29 12.44 1.21
N GLY A 80 12.16 11.48 0.88
CA GLY A 80 13.58 11.65 0.63
C GLY A 80 14.41 11.01 1.74
N GLY A 81 15.37 10.15 1.37
CA GLY A 81 16.31 9.53 2.31
C GLY A 81 15.72 8.52 3.30
N ALA A 82 14.49 8.04 3.10
CA ALA A 82 13.90 7.01 3.95
C ALA A 82 14.75 5.74 3.97
N LYS A 83 15.00 5.22 5.18
CA LYS A 83 15.63 3.91 5.37
C LYS A 83 14.58 2.81 5.38
N ALA A 84 15.00 1.58 5.09
CA ALA A 84 14.13 0.41 5.25
C ALA A 84 13.58 0.30 6.68
N THR A 85 14.42 0.58 7.68
CA THR A 85 14.03 0.59 9.10
C THR A 85 12.90 1.58 9.38
N ASP A 86 12.92 2.76 8.76
CA ASP A 86 11.87 3.77 8.94
C ASP A 86 10.50 3.23 8.47
N VAL A 87 10.50 2.52 7.34
CA VAL A 87 9.29 1.89 6.78
C VAL A 87 8.83 0.74 7.67
N LEU A 88 9.74 -0.12 8.13
CA LEU A 88 9.42 -1.26 9.00
C LEU A 88 8.85 -0.80 10.35
N GLU A 89 9.37 0.28 10.93
CA GLU A 89 8.83 0.85 12.17
C GLU A 89 7.41 1.39 11.98
N LEU A 90 7.11 2.03 10.84
CA LEU A 90 5.75 2.47 10.51
C LEU A 90 4.80 1.27 10.29
N ILE A 91 5.28 0.19 9.67
CA ILE A 91 4.52 -1.06 9.50
C ILE A 91 4.16 -1.66 10.86
N ALA A 92 5.17 -1.83 11.74
CA ALA A 92 5.00 -2.36 13.09
C ALA A 92 4.01 -1.52 13.90
N LEU A 93 4.15 -0.19 13.83
CA LEU A 93 3.25 0.74 14.51
C LEU A 93 1.81 0.60 14.02
N ALA A 94 1.60 0.55 12.70
CA ALA A 94 0.27 0.39 12.11
C ALA A 94 -0.38 -0.94 12.53
N GLN A 95 0.35 -2.05 12.45
CA GLN A 95 -0.12 -3.37 12.90
C GLN A 95 -0.49 -3.36 14.38
N LYS A 96 0.38 -2.80 15.24
CA LYS A 96 0.14 -2.70 16.68
C LYS A 96 -1.14 -1.91 16.98
N MET A 97 -1.25 -0.70 16.45
CA MET A 97 -2.37 0.20 16.73
C MET A 97 -3.71 -0.38 16.23
N VAL A 98 -3.71 -0.99 15.04
CA VAL A 98 -4.91 -1.61 14.49
C VAL A 98 -5.29 -2.87 15.26
N LYS A 99 -4.32 -3.69 15.66
CA LYS A 99 -4.57 -4.87 16.50
C LYS A 99 -5.11 -4.49 17.87
N GLU A 100 -4.55 -3.46 18.51
CA GLU A 100 -5.02 -3.00 19.82
C GLU A 100 -6.45 -2.46 19.76
N LYS A 101 -6.74 -1.58 18.79
CA LYS A 101 -8.03 -0.88 18.66
C LYS A 101 -9.13 -1.75 18.06
N PHE A 102 -8.83 -2.56 17.06
CA PHE A 102 -9.84 -3.29 16.28
C PHE A 102 -9.75 -4.81 16.44
N LYS A 103 -8.75 -5.32 17.16
CA LYS A 103 -8.47 -6.77 17.28
C LYS A 103 -8.27 -7.47 15.93
N ILE A 104 -7.78 -6.72 14.93
CA ILE A 104 -7.48 -7.20 13.58
C ILE A 104 -5.97 -7.16 13.37
N THR A 105 -5.39 -8.26 12.91
CA THR A 105 -3.98 -8.32 12.49
C THR A 105 -3.88 -7.97 11.01
N LEU A 106 -3.18 -6.89 10.67
CA LEU A 106 -2.89 -6.54 9.27
C LEU A 106 -1.75 -7.41 8.75
N GLN A 107 -1.92 -7.96 7.54
CA GLN A 107 -0.93 -8.77 6.85
C GLN A 107 -0.28 -7.92 5.75
N PRO A 108 1.06 -7.78 5.72
CA PRO A 108 1.74 -7.08 4.64
C PRO A 108 1.44 -7.71 3.27
N GLU A 109 1.20 -6.88 2.27
CA GLU A 109 1.11 -7.28 0.86
C GLU A 109 2.50 -7.20 0.19
N ILE A 110 3.33 -6.27 0.66
CA ILE A 110 4.69 -6.08 0.16
C ILE A 110 5.60 -7.25 0.52
N ILE A 111 6.57 -7.52 -0.35
CA ILE A 111 7.66 -8.46 -0.07
C ILE A 111 8.80 -7.68 0.56
N ILE A 112 9.25 -8.13 1.73
CA ILE A 112 10.37 -7.56 2.46
C ILE A 112 11.54 -8.53 2.34
N LEU A 113 12.68 -8.03 1.87
CA LEU A 113 13.90 -8.83 1.69
C LEU A 113 14.96 -8.38 2.70
N ASP A 114 15.71 -9.33 3.24
CA ASP A 114 16.90 -9.04 4.04
C ASP A 114 18.12 -8.69 3.16
N GLU A 115 19.27 -8.46 3.79
CA GLU A 115 20.54 -8.15 3.15
C GLU A 115 21.05 -9.25 2.19
N ASN A 116 20.58 -10.49 2.35
CA ASN A 116 20.91 -11.63 1.50
C ASN A 116 19.85 -11.87 0.42
N GLY A 117 18.84 -11.01 0.31
CA GLY A 117 17.74 -11.15 -0.64
C GLY A 117 16.70 -12.21 -0.24
N LYS A 118 16.73 -12.69 1.01
CA LYS A 118 15.75 -13.65 1.51
C LYS A 118 14.51 -12.92 1.99
N GLN A 119 13.34 -13.44 1.63
CA GLN A 119 12.08 -12.90 2.12
C GLN A 119 11.93 -13.13 3.63
N ILE A 120 11.55 -12.06 4.32
CA ILE A 120 11.20 -12.09 5.75
C ILE A 120 9.71 -11.78 5.95
N HIS A 121 9.13 -12.37 6.99
CA HIS A 121 7.74 -12.16 7.36
C HIS A 121 7.67 -11.20 8.54
N TYR A 122 6.74 -10.25 8.48
CA TYR A 122 6.60 -9.14 9.42
C TYR A 122 5.14 -8.99 9.88
#